data_AF-A0A1E4FD89-F1
#
_entry.id   AF-A0A1E4FD89-F1
#
_cell.length_a   1.000
_cell.length_b   1.000
_cell.length_c   1.000
_cell.angle_alpha   90.00
_cell.angle_beta   90.00
_cell.angle_gamma   90.00
#
_symmetry.space_group_name_H-M   'P 1'
#
loop_
_entity.id
_entity.type
_entity.pdbx_description
1 polymer ?
#
loop_
_entity_poly.entity_id
_entity_poly.type
_entity_poly.pdbx_seq_one_letter_code
_entity_poly.pdbx_strand_id
1 'polypeptide(L)' 'MSSISIGTAGMTRASHQLQTSADRIARFGTGLGDVDLGAEMTNILVAKADFKASVKVVETARDMSKALFDILA' A
#
# COMPACT_ATOMS: atom_id res chain seq x y z
N MET A 1 -16.11 9.91 5.53
CA MET A 1 -16.11 8.48 5.15
C MET A 1 -15.41 8.22 3.81
N SER A 2 -15.56 9.08 2.79
CA SER A 2 -14.92 8.89 1.46
C SER A 2 -13.39 8.83 1.50
N SER A 3 -12.73 9.66 2.33
CA SER A 3 -11.27 9.67 2.48
C SER A 3 -10.71 8.40 3.11
N ILE A 4 -11.39 7.86 4.13
CA ILE A 4 -11.03 6.58 4.75
C ILE A 4 -11.19 5.46 3.72
N SER A 5 -12.30 5.41 2.98
CA SER A 5 -12.51 4.38 1.95
C SER A 5 -11.47 4.45 0.82
N ILE A 6 -11.04 5.66 0.43
CA ILE A 6 -9.98 5.85 -0.57
C ILE A 6 -8.64 5.35 -0.04
N GLY A 7 -8.28 5.72 1.20
CA GLY A 7 -7.06 5.23 1.83
C GLY A 7 -7.06 3.72 2.00
N THR A 8 -8.18 3.10 2.40
CA THR A 8 -8.29 1.64 2.49
C THR A 8 -8.19 0.95 1.12
N ALA A 9 -8.81 1.51 0.09
CA ALA A 9 -8.69 0.98 -1.27
C ALA A 9 -7.25 1.07 -1.80
N GLY A 10 -6.56 2.18 -1.52
CA GLY A 10 -5.14 2.36 -1.83
C GLY A 10 -4.26 1.33 -1.13
N MET A 11 -4.50 1.08 0.17
CA MET A 11 -3.81 0.04 0.93
C MET A 11 -4.02 -1.34 0.33
N THR A 12 -5.26 -1.74 0.02
CA THR A 12 -5.58 -3.04 -0.60
C THR A 12 -4.88 -3.22 -1.95
N ARG A 13 -4.88 -2.18 -2.79
CA ARG A 13 -4.18 -2.21 -4.09
C ARG A 13 -2.67 -2.40 -3.92
N ALA A 14 -2.06 -1.65 -3.02
CA ALA A 14 -0.62 -1.75 -2.74
C ALA A 14 -0.24 -3.14 -2.19
N SER A 15 -1.09 -3.72 -1.32
CA SER A 15 -0.92 -5.09 -0.84
C SER A 15 -0.99 -6.12 -1.97
N HIS A 16 -1.94 -6.00 -2.89
CA HIS A 16 -2.01 -6.88 -4.07
C HIS A 16 -0.79 -6.77 -4.97
N GLN A 17 -0.28 -5.54 -5.17
CA GLN A 17 0.92 -5.32 -5.98
C GLN A 17 2.15 -5.94 -5.33
N LEU A 18 2.32 -5.77 -4.01
CA LEU A 18 3.37 -6.42 -3.23
C LEU A 18 3.30 -7.94 -3.34
N GLN A 19 2.11 -8.52 -3.24
CA GLN A 19 1.91 -9.97 -3.33
C GLN A 19 2.28 -10.50 -4.72
N THR A 20 1.90 -9.78 -5.77
CA THR A 20 2.28 -10.11 -7.16
C THR A 20 3.79 -10.06 -7.36
N SER A 21 4.45 -9.04 -6.81
CA SER A 21 5.91 -8.91 -6.84
C SER A 21 6.60 -10.05 -6.10
N ALA A 22 6.10 -10.42 -4.92
CA ALA A 22 6.61 -11.54 -4.14
C ALA A 22 6.46 -12.88 -4.88
N ASP A 23 5.33 -13.12 -5.54
CA ASP A 23 5.10 -14.32 -6.34
C ASP A 23 6.08 -14.42 -7.52
N ARG A 24 6.42 -13.29 -8.16
CA ARG A 24 7.41 -13.25 -9.25
C ARG A 24 8.82 -13.51 -8.74
N ILE A 25 9.21 -12.92 -7.60
CA ILE A 25 10.50 -13.19 -6.97
C ILE A 25 10.60 -14.66 -6.55
N ALA A 26 9.54 -15.25 -6.01
CA ALA A 26 9.52 -16.67 -5.63
C ALA A 26 9.74 -17.60 -6.84
N ARG A 27 9.29 -17.19 -8.03
CA ARG A 27 9.49 -17.93 -9.30
C ARG A 27 10.90 -17.80 -9.87
N PHE A 28 11.69 -16.80 -9.48
CA PHE A 28 13.09 -16.68 -9.90
C PHE A 28 13.91 -17.93 -9.54
N GLY A 29 13.61 -18.58 -8.41
CA GLY A 29 14.29 -19.79 -7.97
C GLY A 29 13.94 -21.08 -8.74
N THR A 30 12.92 -21.06 -9.61
CA THR A 30 12.47 -22.26 -10.34
C THR A 30 13.09 -22.40 -11.73
N GLY A 31 13.90 -21.44 -12.17
CA GLY A 31 14.54 -21.44 -13.51
C GLY A 31 13.56 -21.23 -14.68
N LEU A 32 12.29 -20.97 -14.40
CA LEU A 32 11.23 -20.72 -15.38
C LEU A 32 11.09 -19.21 -15.63
N GLY A 33 12.06 -18.64 -16.35
CA GLY A 33 12.00 -17.27 -16.88
C GLY A 33 13.04 -16.31 -16.29
N ASP A 34 13.48 -15.36 -17.11
CA ASP A 34 14.37 -14.27 -16.71
C ASP A 34 13.56 -13.24 -15.91
N VAL A 35 13.64 -13.32 -14.57
CA VAL A 35 12.99 -12.35 -13.67
C VAL A 35 14.01 -11.27 -13.33
N ASP A 36 13.74 -10.04 -13.77
CA ASP A 36 14.52 -8.88 -13.36
C ASP A 36 14.23 -8.54 -11.88
N LEU A 37 15.07 -9.05 -11.00
CA LEU A 37 15.01 -8.81 -9.56
C LEU A 37 15.17 -7.33 -9.21
N GLY A 38 15.90 -6.54 -10.01
CA GLY A 38 16.08 -5.11 -9.77
C GLY A 38 14.80 -4.33 -10.00
N ALA A 39 14.11 -4.63 -11.11
CA ALA A 39 12.79 -4.07 -11.38
C ALA A 39 11.75 -4.50 -10.33
N GLU A 40 11.76 -5.78 -9.92
CA GLU A 40 10.78 -6.27 -8.95
C GLU A 40 11.01 -5.72 -7.53
N MET A 41 12.27 -5.54 -7.11
CA MET A 41 12.58 -4.83 -5.86
C MET A 41 12.15 -3.36 -5.90
N THR A 42 12.29 -2.70 -7.04
CA THR A 42 11.79 -1.32 -7.22
C THR A 42 10.26 -1.27 -7.09
N ASN A 43 9.56 -2.23 -7.69
CA ASN A 43 8.10 -2.34 -7.55
C ASN A 43 7.67 -2.53 -6.09
N ILE A 44 8.41 -3.33 -5.31
CA ILE A 44 8.16 -3.51 -3.88
C ILE A 44 8.33 -2.18 -3.11
N LEU A 45 9.38 -1.41 -3.43
CA LEU A 45 9.61 -0.11 -2.80
C LEU A 45 8.49 0.90 -3.12
N VAL A 46 8.02 0.91 -4.37
CA VAL A 46 6.88 1.74 -4.79
C VAL A 46 5.61 1.31 -4.05
N ALA A 47 5.29 0.01 -4.05
CA ALA A 47 4.11 -0.51 -3.34
C ALA A 47 4.16 -0.18 -1.84
N LYS A 48 5.34 -0.24 -1.22
CA LYS A 48 5.53 0.17 0.19
C LYS A 48 5.29 1.66 0.40
N ALA A 49 5.78 2.51 -0.50
CA ALA A 49 5.56 3.95 -0.43
C ALA A 49 4.07 4.30 -0.58
N ASP A 50 3.39 3.68 -1.54
CA ASP A 50 1.96 3.87 -1.79
C ASP A 50 1.09 3.40 -0.62
N PHE A 51 1.44 2.25 -0.02
CA PHE A 51 0.78 1.77 1.19
C PHE A 51 0.93 2.78 2.34
N LYS A 52 2.16 3.27 2.58
CA LYS A 52 2.42 4.24 3.64
C LYS A 52 1.69 5.58 3.42
N ALA A 53 1.63 6.05 2.17
CA ALA A 53 0.88 7.24 1.81
C ALA A 53 -0.62 7.05 2.09
N SER A 54 -1.16 5.88 1.71
CA SER A 54 -2.57 5.53 1.93
C SER A 54 -2.92 5.43 3.43
N VAL A 55 -2.03 4.84 4.24
CA VAL A 55 -2.16 4.84 5.71
C VAL A 55 -2.23 6.26 6.24
N LYS A 56 -1.35 7.15 5.76
CA LYS A 56 -1.32 8.53 6.25
C LYS A 56 -2.61 9.29 5.97
N VAL A 57 -3.22 9.07 4.81
CA VAL A 57 -4.53 9.63 4.47
C VAL A 57 -5.61 9.18 5.45
N VAL A 58 -5.62 7.89 5.83
CA VAL A 58 -6.56 7.35 6.81
C VAL A 58 -6.33 7.96 8.21
N GLU A 59 -5.07 8.06 8.63
CA GLU A 59 -4.70 8.70 9.91
C GLU A 59 -5.21 10.14 9.96
N THR A 60 -4.89 10.95 8.95
CA THR A 60 -5.32 12.35 8.90
C THR A 60 -6.84 12.48 8.88
N ALA A 61 -7.55 11.62 8.13
CA ALA A 61 -9.01 11.62 8.12
C ALA A 61 -9.61 11.29 9.50
N ARG A 62 -8.96 10.39 10.25
CA ARG A 62 -9.34 10.05 11.62
C ARG A 62 -9.06 11.21 12.57
N ASP A 63 -7.89 11.85 12.47
CA ASP A 63 -7.52 12.99 13.31
C ASP A 63 -8.47 14.18 13.10
N MET A 64 -8.86 14.46 11.86
CA MET A 64 -9.88 15.47 11.55
C MET A 64 -11.22 15.13 12.20
N SER A 65 -11.63 13.85 12.13
CA SER A 65 -12.89 13.42 12.74
C SER A 65 -12.86 13.54 14.27
N LYS A 66 -11.72 13.22 14.89
CA LYS A 66 -11.51 13.42 16.33
C LYS A 66 -11.58 14.90 16.71
N ALA A 67 -10.91 15.78 15.97
CA ALA A 67 -10.95 17.22 16.23
C ALA A 67 -12.39 17.78 16.16
N LEU A 68 -13.22 17.29 15.23
CA LEU A 68 -14.64 17.66 15.16
C LEU A 68 -15.43 17.20 16.39
N PHE A 69 -15.16 15.98 16.91
CA PHE A 69 -15.80 15.51 18.14
C PHE A 69 -15.33 16.29 19.38
N ASP A 70 -14.04 16.61 19.46
CA ASP A 70 -13.46 17.37 20.57
C ASP A 70 -13.99 18.82 20.61
N ILE A 71 -14.42 19.41 19.49
CA ILE A 71 -15.08 20.74 19.44
C ILE A 71 -16.51 20.70 19.98
N LEU A 72 -17.18 19.55 19.88
CA LEU A 72 -18.58 19.41 20.29
C LEU A 72 -18.73 19.10 21.80
N ALA A 73 -17.68 18.57 22.42
CA ALA A 73 -17.62 18.23 23.84
C ALA A 73 -17.27 19.46 24.71
#